data_AF-A0A5J5HWK5-F1
#
_entry.id   AF-A0A5J5HWK5-F1
#
_cell.length_a   1.000
_cell.length_b   1.000
_cell.length_c   1.000
_cell.angle_alpha   90.00
_cell.angle_beta   90.00
_cell.angle_gamma   90.00
#
_symmetry.space_group_name_H-M   'P 1'
#
loop_
_entity.id
_entity.type
_entity.pdbx_description
1 polymer ?
#
loop_
_entity_poly.entity_id
_entity_poly.type
_entity_poly.pdbx_seq_one_letter_code
_entity_poly.pdbx_strand_id
1 'polypeptide(L)'
;MKNLQRSNQSGFTLIEMLLVLSIVLLISFISSILVSPQYLLYEKERFFSQFKADMLYSQQYAISQQKQLNVKIYLKENRYEVKEWTTTYKPVIVREIPKSIRIEKGTFPAVGNVYMDFNLATNGRTNRFGTFYFLVDDNKRYKVTFQLGAGRLYVVEE
;
A
#
# COMPACT_ATOMS: atom_id res chain seq x y z
N MET A 1 31.06 -53.38 -40.42
CA MET A 1 30.56 -53.23 -39.03
C MET A 1 29.92 -51.86 -38.87
N LYS A 2 28.58 -51.79 -38.78
CA LYS A 2 27.84 -50.64 -38.23
C LYS A 2 26.43 -51.13 -37.87
N ASN A 3 26.26 -51.53 -36.61
CA ASN A 3 24.94 -51.86 -36.08
C ASN A 3 24.19 -50.54 -35.83
N LEU A 4 23.14 -50.30 -36.61
CA LEU A 4 22.19 -49.22 -36.36
C LEU A 4 21.32 -49.62 -35.16
N GLN A 5 21.63 -49.07 -33.99
CA GLN A 5 20.72 -49.11 -32.85
C GLN A 5 19.45 -48.33 -33.22
N ARG A 6 18.34 -49.04 -33.46
CA ARG A 6 17.01 -48.42 -33.50
C ARG A 6 16.68 -47.95 -32.08
N SER A 7 16.63 -46.64 -31.87
CA SER A 7 16.09 -46.10 -30.62
C SER A 7 14.60 -46.41 -30.57
N ASN A 8 14.18 -47.20 -29.58
CA ASN A 8 12.79 -47.52 -29.34
C ASN A 8 12.11 -46.27 -28.76
N GLN A 9 11.55 -45.41 -29.63
CA GLN A 9 10.81 -44.22 -29.23
C GLN A 9 9.40 -44.67 -28.84
N SER A 10 9.24 -45.11 -27.59
CA SER A 10 7.91 -45.38 -27.02
C SER A 10 7.22 -44.04 -26.74
N GLY A 11 6.29 -43.66 -27.61
CA GLY A 11 5.41 -42.51 -27.36
C GLY A 11 4.53 -42.77 -26.14
N PHE A 12 4.23 -41.71 -25.38
CA PHE A 12 3.33 -41.78 -24.24
C PHE A 12 1.92 -42.18 -24.69
N THR A 13 1.26 -43.00 -23.89
CA THR A 13 -0.13 -43.38 -24.11
C THR A 13 -1.06 -42.20 -23.81
N LEU A 14 -2.23 -42.18 -24.45
CA LEU A 14 -3.23 -41.14 -24.22
C LEU A 14 -3.60 -41.02 -22.74
N ILE A 15 -3.65 -42.15 -22.02
CA ILE A 15 -3.98 -42.20 -20.60
C ILE A 15 -2.88 -41.57 -19.73
N GLU A 16 -1.60 -41.76 -20.07
CA GLU A 16 -0.49 -41.11 -19.37
C GLU A 16 -0.52 -39.60 -19.55
N MET A 17 -0.82 -39.12 -20.77
CA MET A 17 -0.94 -37.69 -21.04
C MET A 17 -2.13 -37.05 -20.30
N LEU A 18 -3.26 -37.77 -20.19
CA LEU A 18 -4.41 -37.34 -19.38
C LEU A 18 -4.08 -37.28 -17.89
N LEU A 19 -3.33 -38.26 -17.38
CA LEU A 19 -2.88 -38.29 -15.99
C LEU A 19 -1.96 -37.10 -15.70
N VAL A 20 -0.96 -36.86 -16.54
CA VAL A 20 -0.05 -35.70 -16.41
C VAL A 20 -0.84 -34.38 -16.46
N LEU A 21 -1.77 -34.24 -17.40
CA LEU A 21 -2.63 -33.05 -17.49
C LEU A 21 -3.46 -32.85 -16.22
N SER A 22 -4.03 -33.92 -15.66
CA SER A 22 -4.82 -33.84 -14.43
C SER A 22 -3.98 -33.35 -13.25
N ILE A 23 -2.73 -33.79 -13.14
CA ILE A 23 -1.80 -33.36 -12.09
C ILE A 23 -1.46 -31.88 -12.28
N VAL A 24 -1.16 -31.45 -13.50
CA VAL A 24 -0.86 -30.03 -13.81
C VAL A 24 -2.06 -29.12 -13.50
N LEU A 25 -3.26 -29.55 -13.85
CA LEU A 25 -4.49 -28.80 -13.55
C LEU A 25 -4.75 -28.71 -12.04
N LEU A 26 -4.55 -29.80 -11.30
CA LEU A 26 -4.68 -29.80 -9.83
C LEU A 26 -3.67 -28.86 -9.18
N ILE A 27 -2.40 -28.92 -9.58
CA ILE A 27 -1.36 -28.03 -9.06
C ILE A 27 -1.71 -26.56 -9.38
N SER A 28 -2.16 -26.29 -10.61
CA SER A 28 -2.54 -24.95 -11.05
C SER A 28 -3.74 -24.39 -10.27
N PHE A 29 -4.74 -25.23 -10.00
CA PHE A 29 -5.92 -24.85 -9.22
C PHE A 29 -5.57 -24.54 -7.76
N ILE A 30 -4.79 -25.40 -7.11
CA ILE A 30 -4.34 -25.19 -5.72
C ILE A 30 -3.47 -23.94 -5.63
N SER A 31 -2.57 -23.73 -6.58
CA SER A 31 -1.70 -22.54 -6.61
C SER A 31 -2.49 -21.24 -6.72
N SER A 32 -3.53 -21.21 -7.55
CA SER A 32 -4.41 -20.05 -7.72
C SER A 32 -5.12 -19.65 -6.42
N ILE A 33 -5.58 -20.64 -5.65
CA ILE A 33 -6.26 -20.39 -4.36
C ILE A 33 -5.30 -19.82 -3.31
N LEU A 34 -4.05 -20.30 -3.27
CA LEU A 34 -3.07 -19.91 -2.25
C LEU A 34 -2.43 -18.53 -2.48
N VAL A 35 -2.34 -18.07 -3.73
CA VAL A 35 -1.66 -16.79 -4.07
C VAL A 35 -2.49 -15.56 -3.67
N SER A 36 -3.82 -15.65 -3.72
CA SER A 36 -4.73 -14.52 -3.47
C SER A 36 -4.54 -13.85 -2.08
N PRO A 37 -4.55 -14.58 -0.94
CA PRO A 37 -4.41 -13.94 0.38
C PRO A 37 -3.02 -13.34 0.63
N GLN A 38 -1.97 -13.89 0.00
CA GLN A 38 -0.61 -13.37 0.17
C GLN A 38 -0.45 -12.01 -0.51
N TYR A 39 -1.02 -11.85 -1.71
CA TYR A 39 -0.96 -10.58 -2.45
C TYR A 39 -1.52 -9.41 -1.63
N LEU A 40 -2.67 -9.60 -0.97
CA LEU A 40 -3.30 -8.56 -0.15
C LEU A 40 -2.46 -8.17 1.08
N LEU A 41 -1.84 -9.15 1.74
CA LEU A 41 -0.92 -8.90 2.85
C LEU A 41 0.29 -8.07 2.42
N TYR A 42 0.90 -8.41 1.28
CA TYR A 42 2.02 -7.64 0.73
C TYR A 42 1.62 -6.23 0.31
N GLU A 43 0.46 -6.06 -0.33
CA GLU A 43 -0.04 -4.74 -0.73
C GLU A 43 -0.26 -3.84 0.49
N LYS A 44 -0.80 -4.39 1.57
CA LYS A 44 -1.02 -3.71 2.85
C LYS A 44 0.29 -3.25 3.50
N GLU A 45 1.23 -4.16 3.70
CA GLU A 45 2.51 -3.84 4.34
C GLU A 45 3.29 -2.80 3.56
N ARG A 46 3.30 -2.94 2.22
CA ARG A 46 3.89 -1.96 1.33
C ARG A 46 3.23 -0.60 1.47
N PHE A 47 1.90 -0.54 1.50
CA PHE A 47 1.17 0.73 1.67
C PHE A 47 1.54 1.44 2.97
N PHE A 48 1.51 0.75 4.11
CA PHE A 48 1.81 1.39 5.40
C PHE A 48 3.27 1.83 5.52
N SER A 49 4.19 1.01 5.01
CA SER A 49 5.61 1.37 4.94
C SER A 49 5.83 2.60 4.08
N GLN A 50 5.20 2.65 2.90
CA GLN A 50 5.26 3.78 1.99
C GLN A 50 4.63 5.04 2.60
N PHE A 51 3.45 4.93 3.20
CA PHE A 51 2.77 6.05 3.84
C PHE A 51 3.63 6.64 4.96
N LYS A 52 4.23 5.80 5.81
CA LYS A 52 5.15 6.25 6.87
C LYS A 52 6.40 6.93 6.30
N ALA A 53 7.00 6.33 5.26
CA ALA A 53 8.17 6.89 4.60
C ALA A 53 7.87 8.25 3.93
N ASP A 54 6.73 8.36 3.24
CA ASP A 54 6.28 9.59 2.57
C ASP A 54 6.02 10.71 3.59
N MET A 55 5.43 10.41 4.75
CA MET A 55 5.22 11.39 5.83
C MET A 55 6.54 11.86 6.46
N LEU A 56 7.47 10.93 6.73
CA LEU A 56 8.80 11.27 7.27
C LEU A 56 9.64 12.07 6.26
N TYR A 57 9.62 11.66 4.99
CA TYR A 57 10.26 12.39 3.91
C TYR A 57 9.71 13.81 3.80
N SER A 58 8.39 13.97 3.88
CA SER A 58 7.74 15.29 3.82
C SER A 58 8.18 16.21 4.97
N GLN A 59 8.31 15.66 6.19
CA GLN A 59 8.85 16.41 7.31
C GLN A 59 10.30 16.86 7.07
N GLN A 60 11.16 15.96 6.59
CA GLN A 60 12.56 16.27 6.30
C GLN A 60 12.71 17.23 5.12
N TYR A 61 11.85 17.11 4.13
CA TYR A 61 11.78 18.05 3.01
C TYR A 61 11.45 19.45 3.52
N ALA A 62 10.45 19.59 4.38
CA ALA A 62 10.07 20.88 4.95
C ALA A 62 11.22 21.53 5.75
N ILE A 63 11.97 20.71 6.51
CA ILE A 63 13.15 21.15 7.27
C ILE A 63 14.31 21.54 6.37
N SER A 64 14.71 20.65 5.45
CA SER A 64 15.90 20.86 4.61
C SER A 64 15.73 21.99 3.60
N GLN A 65 14.53 22.10 3.01
CA GLN A 65 14.24 23.12 2.00
C GLN A 65 13.72 24.43 2.61
N GLN A 66 13.48 24.47 3.92
CA GLN A 66 12.84 25.60 4.61
C GLN A 66 11.53 26.02 3.93
N LYS A 67 10.73 25.03 3.51
CA LYS A 67 9.44 25.23 2.84
C LYS A 67 8.32 24.59 3.63
N GLN A 68 7.22 25.31 3.79
CA GLN A 68 6.01 24.73 4.35
C GLN A 68 5.36 23.80 3.33
N LEU A 69 4.89 22.64 3.79
CA LEU A 69 4.12 21.70 2.98
C LEU A 69 2.69 21.60 3.47
N ASN A 70 1.77 21.32 2.56
CA ASN A 70 0.40 20.90 2.84
C ASN A 70 0.27 19.41 2.56
N VAL A 71 -0.33 18.68 3.49
CA VAL A 71 -0.70 17.28 3.32
C VAL A 71 -2.21 17.20 3.27
N LYS A 72 -2.74 16.55 2.23
CA LYS A 72 -4.17 16.32 2.08
C LYS A 72 -4.45 14.84 1.84
N ILE A 73 -5.32 14.27 2.66
CA ILE A 73 -5.76 12.88 2.57
C ILE A 73 -7.24 12.90 2.21
N TYR A 74 -7.59 12.37 1.04
CA TYR A 74 -8.96 12.36 0.54
C TYR A 74 -9.66 11.07 0.98
N LEU A 75 -10.73 11.20 1.78
CA LEU A 75 -11.41 10.05 2.39
C LEU A 75 -12.19 9.21 1.37
N LYS A 76 -12.70 9.84 0.31
CA LYS A 76 -13.54 9.18 -0.72
C LYS A 76 -12.81 8.86 -2.01
N GLU A 77 -11.73 9.58 -2.29
CA GLU A 77 -10.98 9.45 -3.55
C GLU A 77 -9.83 8.46 -3.43
N ASN A 78 -9.64 7.82 -2.26
CA ASN A 78 -8.57 6.87 -1.97
C ASN A 78 -7.22 7.38 -2.45
N ARG A 79 -6.87 8.61 -2.10
CA ARG A 79 -5.56 9.17 -2.42
C ARG A 79 -5.10 10.16 -1.36
N TYR A 80 -3.79 10.40 -1.33
CA TYR A 80 -3.23 11.50 -0.58
C TYR A 80 -2.16 12.22 -1.40
N GLU A 81 -2.00 13.51 -1.11
CA GLU A 81 -1.00 14.36 -1.72
C GLU A 81 -0.24 15.15 -0.66
N VAL A 82 1.01 15.46 -1.00
CA VAL A 82 1.84 16.43 -0.29
C VAL A 82 2.30 17.45 -1.32
N LYS A 83 2.11 18.74 -1.02
CA LYS A 83 2.45 19.84 -1.91
C LYS A 83 3.16 20.96 -1.18
N GLU A 84 3.98 21.71 -1.89
CA GLU A 84 4.54 22.94 -1.34
C GLU A 84 3.43 23.97 -1.12
N TRP A 85 3.47 24.66 0.02
CA TRP A 85 2.57 25.78 0.32
C TRP A 85 3.00 27.02 -0.49
N THR A 86 2.76 26.98 -1.80
CA THR A 86 3.15 28.03 -2.76
C THR A 86 2.00 28.31 -3.72
N THR A 87 2.04 29.49 -4.36
CA THR A 87 1.02 29.95 -5.32
C THR A 87 0.91 29.02 -6.55
N THR A 88 2.00 28.34 -6.92
CA THR A 88 2.09 27.50 -8.13
C THR A 88 1.66 26.06 -7.89
N TYR A 89 1.25 25.68 -6.67
CA TYR A 89 0.67 24.35 -6.38
C TYR A 89 1.56 23.18 -6.86
N LYS A 90 2.84 23.19 -6.51
CA LYS A 90 3.77 22.12 -6.92
C LYS A 90 3.58 20.86 -6.05
N PRO A 91 3.11 19.72 -6.60
CA PRO A 91 3.03 18.48 -5.86
C PRO A 91 4.44 17.91 -5.62
N VAL A 92 4.70 17.50 -4.38
CA VAL A 92 5.92 16.79 -3.98
C VAL A 92 5.67 15.29 -3.99
N ILE A 93 4.49 14.87 -3.51
CA ILE A 93 4.06 13.47 -3.47
C ILE A 93 2.59 13.41 -3.88
N VAL A 94 2.25 12.44 -4.73
CA VAL A 94 0.87 12.04 -5.01
C VAL A 94 0.84 10.52 -4.97
N ARG A 95 -0.09 9.96 -4.20
CA ARG A 95 -0.21 8.51 -4.01
C ARG A 95 -1.67 8.09 -3.99
N GLU A 96 -1.94 7.03 -4.72
CA GLU A 96 -3.18 6.28 -4.62
C GLU A 96 -3.12 5.36 -3.39
N ILE A 97 -4.24 5.26 -2.70
CA ILE A 97 -4.50 4.34 -1.60
C ILE A 97 -5.17 3.11 -2.23
N PRO A 98 -4.68 1.89 -1.96
CA PRO A 98 -5.31 0.66 -2.46
C PRO A 98 -6.80 0.61 -2.12
N LYS A 99 -7.62 0.09 -3.04
CA LYS A 99 -9.09 0.01 -2.87
C LYS A 99 -9.52 -0.89 -1.71
N SER A 100 -8.65 -1.82 -1.32
CA SER A 100 -8.79 -2.68 -0.14
C SER A 100 -8.70 -1.90 1.18
N ILE A 101 -8.30 -0.63 1.14
CA ILE A 101 -8.09 0.21 2.33
C ILE A 101 -9.12 1.35 2.36
N ARG A 102 -9.97 1.35 3.39
CA ARG A 102 -10.94 2.42 3.67
C ARG A 102 -10.45 3.32 4.79
N ILE A 103 -10.61 4.63 4.65
CA ILE A 103 -10.28 5.58 5.72
C ILE A 103 -11.50 5.80 6.60
N GLU A 104 -11.31 5.62 7.91
CA GLU A 104 -12.28 6.01 8.92
C GLU A 104 -11.78 7.16 9.77
N LYS A 105 -12.73 8.03 10.12
CA LYS A 105 -12.45 9.18 10.97
C LYS A 105 -12.18 8.74 12.39
N GLY A 106 -11.27 9.45 13.04
CA GLY A 106 -11.12 9.43 14.48
C GLY A 106 -11.17 10.85 15.03
N THR A 107 -10.24 11.16 15.92
CA THR A 107 -10.08 12.49 16.50
C THR A 107 -9.32 13.48 15.61
N PHE A 108 -8.70 13.00 14.52
CA PHE A 108 -7.97 13.87 13.60
C PHE A 108 -8.94 14.82 12.87
N PRO A 109 -8.69 16.15 12.87
CA PRO A 109 -9.59 17.10 12.23
C PRO A 109 -9.75 16.85 10.73
N ALA A 110 -10.99 16.69 10.29
CA ALA A 110 -11.36 16.54 8.89
C ALA A 110 -12.27 17.69 8.45
N VAL A 111 -12.11 18.13 7.20
CA VAL A 111 -13.00 19.11 6.58
C VAL A 111 -14.22 18.37 6.05
N GLY A 112 -15.29 18.35 6.85
CA GLY A 112 -16.48 17.55 6.56
C GLY A 112 -16.14 16.07 6.36
N ASN A 113 -16.91 15.35 5.53
CA ASN A 113 -16.66 13.94 5.17
C ASN A 113 -15.83 13.80 3.87
N VAL A 114 -14.94 14.75 3.58
CA VAL A 114 -14.27 14.85 2.27
C VAL A 114 -12.77 14.59 2.39
N TYR A 115 -12.06 15.38 3.18
CA TYR A 115 -10.60 15.26 3.30
C TYR A 115 -10.08 15.68 4.70
N MET A 116 -8.91 15.17 5.06
CA MET A 116 -8.08 15.68 6.16
C MET A 116 -7.01 16.58 5.58
N ASP A 117 -6.75 17.72 6.24
CA ASP A 117 -5.86 18.76 5.75
C ASP A 117 -4.98 19.29 6.89
N PHE A 118 -3.66 19.21 6.73
CA PHE A 118 -2.70 19.72 7.70
C PHE A 118 -1.42 20.21 7.05
N ASN A 119 -0.71 21.08 7.75
CA ASN A 119 0.52 21.70 7.29
C ASN A 119 1.72 21.18 8.09
N LEU A 120 2.81 20.95 7.38
CA LEU A 120 4.14 20.74 7.94
C LEU A 120 4.92 22.04 7.84
N ALA A 121 5.23 22.64 8.98
CA ALA A 121 6.03 23.85 9.06
C ALA A 121 7.51 23.57 8.73
N THR A 122 8.29 24.62 8.50
CA THR A 122 9.73 24.54 8.18
C THR A 122 10.60 23.93 9.30
N ASN A 123 10.04 23.74 10.49
CA ASN A 123 10.66 23.01 11.60
C ASN A 123 10.19 21.55 11.70
N GLY A 124 9.48 21.04 10.68
CA GLY A 124 8.96 19.67 10.60
C GLY A 124 7.72 19.40 11.47
N ARG A 125 7.21 20.40 12.20
CA ARG A 125 6.04 20.23 13.07
C ARG A 125 4.76 20.30 12.25
N THR A 126 3.79 19.46 12.62
CA THR A 126 2.41 19.53 12.11
C THR A 126 1.58 20.52 12.93
N ASN A 127 0.67 21.26 12.26
CA ASN A 127 -0.30 22.14 12.91
C ASN A 127 -1.59 21.42 13.37
N ARG A 128 -1.73 20.13 13.03
CA ARG A 128 -2.85 19.27 13.42
C ARG A 128 -2.33 17.98 14.05
N PHE A 129 -3.08 17.47 15.01
CA PHE A 129 -2.79 16.24 15.72
C PHE A 129 -4.10 15.47 15.91
N GLY A 130 -3.99 14.20 16.28
CA GLY A 130 -5.13 13.33 16.49
C GLY A 130 -4.91 11.99 15.81
N THR A 131 -6.00 11.24 15.72
CA THR A 131 -5.97 9.87 15.21
C THR A 131 -7.02 9.68 14.13
N PHE A 132 -6.70 8.88 13.12
CA PHE A 132 -7.67 8.31 12.19
C PHE A 132 -7.33 6.84 11.97
N TYR A 133 -8.18 6.13 11.22
CA TYR A 133 -8.04 4.69 11.05
C TYR A 133 -8.00 4.32 9.57
N PHE A 134 -7.17 3.35 9.24
CA PHE A 134 -7.26 2.61 7.98
C PHE A 134 -7.89 1.25 8.27
N LEU A 135 -9.01 0.96 7.62
CA LEU A 135 -9.62 -0.36 7.61
C LEU A 135 -9.16 -1.13 6.39
N VAL A 136 -8.65 -2.33 6.59
CA VAL A 136 -8.16 -3.21 5.52
C VAL A 136 -9.09 -4.41 5.43
N ASP A 137 -9.67 -4.63 4.26
CA ASP A 137 -10.58 -5.75 3.95
C ASP A 137 -11.71 -5.92 5.00
N ASP A 138 -12.19 -4.80 5.55
CA ASP A 138 -13.23 -4.65 6.59
C ASP A 138 -13.02 -5.38 7.94
N ASN A 139 -11.96 -6.17 8.09
CA ASN A 139 -11.71 -6.96 9.31
C ASN A 139 -10.52 -6.48 10.13
N LYS A 140 -9.62 -5.67 9.57
CA LYS A 140 -8.42 -5.19 10.28
C LYS A 140 -8.40 -3.68 10.37
N ARG A 141 -8.20 -3.16 11.59
CA ARG A 141 -8.19 -1.73 11.86
C ARG A 141 -6.80 -1.27 12.25
N TYR A 142 -6.29 -0.26 11.55
CA TYR A 142 -4.97 0.32 11.80
C TYR A 142 -5.15 1.74 12.29
N LYS A 143 -4.76 1.98 13.53
CA LYS A 143 -4.74 3.29 14.15
C LYS A 143 -3.54 4.09 13.66
N VAL A 144 -3.81 5.23 13.05
CA VAL A 144 -2.78 6.20 12.66
C VAL A 144 -2.86 7.41 13.57
N THR A 145 -1.79 7.63 14.35
CA THR A 145 -1.74 8.73 15.32
C THR A 145 -0.66 9.73 14.95
N PHE A 146 -1.08 10.97 14.75
CA PHE A 146 -0.20 12.14 14.66
C PHE A 146 -0.13 12.80 16.04
N GLN A 147 1.04 12.72 16.68
CA GLN A 147 1.24 13.25 18.02
C GLN A 147 1.58 14.74 18.04
N LEU A 148 1.09 15.43 19.08
CA LEU A 148 1.48 16.80 19.40
C LEU A 148 2.95 16.84 19.86
N GLY A 149 3.73 17.80 19.37
CA GLY A 149 5.02 18.17 19.99
C GLY A 149 6.31 17.77 19.26
N ALA A 150 6.28 16.85 18.28
CA ALA A 150 7.46 16.51 17.46
C ALA A 150 7.14 15.87 16.10
N GLY A 151 5.88 15.87 15.66
CA GLY A 151 5.49 15.27 14.39
C GLY A 151 5.60 13.73 14.33
N ARG A 152 5.70 13.04 15.48
CA ARG A 152 5.81 11.58 15.51
C ARG A 152 4.54 10.94 14.94
N LEU A 153 4.74 9.95 14.08
CA LEU A 153 3.70 9.17 13.41
C LEU A 153 3.79 7.71 13.82
N TYR A 154 2.68 7.15 14.31
CA TYR A 154 2.56 5.72 14.64
C TYR A 154 1.44 5.09 13.83
N VAL A 155 1.66 3.85 13.40
CA VAL A 155 0.67 2.99 12.77
C VAL A 155 0.65 1.69 13.59
N VAL A 156 -0.48 1.38 14.22
CA VAL A 156 -0.64 0.24 15.13
C VAL A 156 -1.90 -0.54 14.75
N GLU A 157 -1.82 -1.87 14.70
CA GLU A 157 -2.99 -2.75 14.53
C GLU A 157 -3.81 -2.74 15.83
N GLU A 158 -5.12 -2.49 15.72
CA GLU A 158 -6.09 -2.61 16.81
C GLU A 158 -6.80 -3.97 16.78
#